data_AF-A0A1M6L4Q9-F1
#
_entry.id   AF-A0A1M6L4Q9-F1
#
_cell.length_a   1.000
_cell.length_b   1.000
_cell.length_c   1.000
_cell.angle_alpha   90.00
_cell.angle_beta   90.00
_cell.angle_gamma   90.00
#
_symmetry.space_group_name_H-M   'P 1'
#
loop_
_entity.id
_entity.type
_entity.pdbx_description
1 polymer ?
#
loop_
_entity_poly.entity_id
_entity_poly.type
_entity_poly.pdbx_seq_one_letter_code
_entity_poly.pdbx_strand_id
1 'polypeptide(L)'
;MPAPLDRLPHRLLSPETRLPKVSLWERAAASARQIREASSARPFDAAAFCQAANRGALAMAMAGDTAESERSCGRQARILFALIRDGSLPAAELPRILQPWINIGRLRVIQGRWEEALAHFPSPESLRDPRFFEGWPAGTGGLTPEEADLLLGSAEGRAFVVDTHVAETAKAYLRGGRADLLAAHVERWREAADHLPHLHEADALLALHGGRPLPAPGRGDSPALTDAAVEVHAAGADPGRAGRLTGVLDLLDSEPGDADLVTVLLAGAGVVAEHGRAQDACRFLRRAADVSRAIGDEADLFNALTALGRLDPDSGAAEEAGEVAADSGYAFVRARTGRAPLPPVADEPRLAVLRESEIEAQARVAAPLGTG
;
A
#
# COMPACT_ATOMS: atom_id res chain seq x y z
N MET A 1 10.15 22.78 -25.73
CA MET A 1 9.68 21.50 -26.32
C MET A 1 9.14 20.67 -25.19
N PRO A 2 7.87 20.23 -25.21
CA PRO A 2 7.36 19.35 -24.15
C PRO A 2 8.20 18.06 -24.13
N ALA A 3 8.55 17.59 -22.94
CA ALA A 3 9.14 16.28 -22.76
C ALA A 3 8.22 15.21 -23.38
N PRO A 4 8.73 14.06 -23.86
CA PRO A 4 7.88 13.00 -24.38
C PRO A 4 6.88 12.59 -23.29
N LEU A 5 5.60 12.86 -23.54
CA LEU A 5 4.42 12.67 -22.68
C LEU A 5 4.08 11.18 -22.46
N ASP A 6 5.02 10.28 -22.74
CA ASP A 6 4.66 8.97 -23.26
C ASP A 6 4.29 7.96 -22.17
N ARG A 7 4.43 8.30 -20.88
CA ARG A 7 3.97 7.44 -19.78
C ARG A 7 3.49 8.27 -18.59
N LEU A 8 2.23 8.08 -18.21
CA LEU A 8 1.75 8.47 -16.89
C LEU A 8 2.69 7.88 -15.82
N PRO A 9 2.94 8.59 -14.71
CA PRO A 9 3.68 8.02 -13.60
C PRO A 9 3.02 6.73 -13.14
N HIS A 10 3.83 5.70 -12.90
CA HIS A 10 3.35 4.36 -12.57
C HIS A 10 2.82 4.22 -11.13
N ARG A 11 2.69 5.32 -10.38
CA ARG A 11 2.35 5.33 -8.96
C ARG A 11 1.69 6.66 -8.56
N LEU A 12 0.67 6.53 -7.72
CA LEU A 12 0.04 7.61 -6.96
C LEU A 12 0.85 7.92 -5.68
N LEU A 13 0.96 9.20 -5.36
CA LEU A 13 1.65 9.75 -4.20
C LEU A 13 0.68 10.22 -3.11
N SER A 14 -0.62 10.30 -3.41
CA SER A 14 -1.65 10.74 -2.48
C SER A 14 -1.64 9.91 -1.18
N PRO A 15 -2.04 10.52 -0.05
CA PRO A 15 -2.02 9.85 1.25
C PRO A 15 -2.77 8.52 1.25
N GLU A 16 -2.18 7.51 1.88
CA GLU A 16 -2.78 6.18 2.05
C GLU A 16 -2.88 5.78 3.52
N THR A 17 -2.55 6.68 4.45
CA THR A 17 -2.29 6.33 5.86
C THR A 17 -1.25 5.21 5.95
N ARG A 18 -0.15 5.38 5.21
CA ARG A 18 0.87 4.35 5.06
C ARG A 18 1.43 3.96 6.42
N LEU A 19 1.53 2.65 6.67
CA LEU A 19 2.28 2.17 7.81
C LEU A 19 3.77 2.43 7.57
N PRO A 20 4.51 3.02 8.54
CA PRO A 20 5.97 3.14 8.46
C PRO A 20 6.58 1.77 8.21
N LYS A 21 7.56 1.67 7.32
CA LYS A 21 8.27 0.42 7.02
C LYS A 21 9.38 0.18 8.04
N VAL A 22 8.96 -0.06 9.28
CA VAL A 22 9.84 -0.47 10.41
C VAL A 22 10.65 -1.72 10.07
N SER A 23 11.65 -2.03 10.90
CA SER A 23 12.45 -3.23 10.77
C SER A 23 11.59 -4.44 10.41
N LEU A 24 11.95 -5.10 9.32
CA LEU A 24 11.18 -6.23 8.81
C LEU A 24 11.06 -7.34 9.86
N TRP A 25 12.12 -7.51 10.65
CA TRP A 25 12.22 -8.51 11.71
C TRP A 25 11.32 -8.18 12.88
N GLU A 26 11.31 -6.92 13.32
CA GLU A 26 10.43 -6.45 14.39
C GLU A 26 8.96 -6.59 13.98
N ARG A 27 8.64 -6.23 12.73
CA ARG A 27 7.30 -6.38 12.17
C ARG A 27 6.86 -7.85 12.15
N ALA A 28 7.75 -8.75 11.72
CA ALA A 28 7.47 -10.17 11.67
C ALA A 28 7.21 -10.73 13.08
N ALA A 29 8.08 -10.45 14.04
CA ALA A 29 7.94 -10.90 15.43
C ALA A 29 6.68 -10.35 16.10
N ALA A 30 6.39 -9.05 15.93
CA ALA A 30 5.21 -8.40 16.49
C ALA A 30 3.91 -8.98 15.90
N SER A 31 3.84 -9.15 14.58
CA SER A 31 2.67 -9.71 13.92
C SER A 31 2.44 -11.18 14.31
N ALA A 32 3.51 -11.99 14.38
CA ALA A 32 3.43 -13.39 14.81
C ALA A 32 2.88 -13.53 16.25
N ARG A 33 3.31 -12.65 17.16
CA ARG A 33 2.81 -12.60 18.53
C ARG A 33 1.32 -12.20 18.56
N GLN A 34 0.96 -11.12 17.87
CA GLN A 34 -0.42 -10.63 17.82
C GLN A 34 -1.39 -11.65 17.20
N ILE A 35 -0.96 -12.39 16.17
CA ILE A 35 -1.76 -13.49 15.60
C ILE A 35 -2.05 -14.56 16.67
N ARG A 36 -1.05 -14.97 17.45
CA ARG A 36 -1.23 -15.99 18.51
C ARG A 36 -2.13 -15.50 19.63
N GLU A 37 -1.96 -14.25 20.06
CA GLU A 37 -2.81 -13.61 21.08
C GLU A 37 -4.26 -13.54 20.60
N ALA A 38 -4.49 -12.98 19.41
CA ALA A 38 -5.82 -12.81 18.83
C ALA A 38 -6.55 -14.15 18.59
N SER A 39 -5.84 -15.16 18.08
CA SER A 39 -6.40 -16.49 17.83
C SER A 39 -6.59 -17.36 19.07
N SER A 40 -5.98 -16.97 20.20
CA SER A 40 -6.18 -17.64 21.50
C SER A 40 -7.23 -16.95 22.36
N ALA A 41 -7.65 -15.74 22.01
CA ALA A 41 -8.69 -15.00 22.71
C ALA A 41 -10.03 -15.76 22.66
N ARG A 42 -10.86 -15.57 23.69
CA ARG A 42 -12.23 -16.08 23.75
C ARG A 42 -13.19 -14.92 24.08
N PRO A 43 -14.03 -14.48 23.12
CA PRO A 43 -14.12 -14.94 21.74
C PRO A 43 -12.86 -14.61 20.91
N PHE A 44 -12.71 -15.25 19.74
CA PHE A 44 -11.63 -14.99 18.79
C PHE A 44 -11.59 -13.50 18.42
N ASP A 45 -10.44 -12.85 18.55
CA ASP A 45 -10.31 -11.43 18.21
C ASP A 45 -10.04 -11.26 16.71
N ALA A 46 -11.11 -11.21 15.93
CA ALA A 46 -11.01 -11.12 14.47
C ALA A 46 -10.35 -9.83 13.98
N ALA A 47 -10.58 -8.71 14.68
CA ALA A 47 -10.03 -7.41 14.31
C ALA A 47 -8.50 -7.41 14.47
N ALA A 48 -8.02 -7.82 15.66
CA ALA A 48 -6.59 -7.91 15.94
C ALA A 48 -5.90 -8.95 15.04
N PHE A 49 -6.54 -10.10 14.80
CA PHE A 49 -6.03 -11.12 13.88
C PHE A 49 -5.87 -10.56 12.46
N CYS A 50 -6.91 -9.92 11.91
CA CYS A 50 -6.85 -9.34 10.57
C CYS A 50 -5.71 -8.32 10.43
N GLN A 51 -5.59 -7.43 11.42
CA GLN A 51 -4.57 -6.39 11.40
C GLN A 51 -3.15 -7.00 11.43
N ALA A 52 -2.92 -7.96 12.33
CA ALA A 52 -1.62 -8.62 12.48
C ALA A 52 -1.27 -9.49 11.27
N ALA A 53 -2.21 -10.30 10.79
CA ALA A 53 -1.99 -11.18 9.65
C ALA A 53 -1.77 -10.38 8.35
N ASN A 54 -2.49 -9.28 8.14
CA ASN A 54 -2.25 -8.37 7.02
C ASN A 54 -0.81 -7.79 7.05
N ARG A 55 -0.35 -7.33 8.22
CA ARG A 55 1.04 -6.86 8.40
C ARG A 55 2.07 -7.97 8.18
N GLY A 56 1.77 -9.19 8.62
CA GLY A 56 2.59 -10.38 8.40
C GLY A 56 2.72 -10.74 6.93
N ALA A 57 1.61 -10.80 6.20
CA ALA A 57 1.60 -11.04 4.75
C ALA A 57 2.42 -9.99 4.00
N LEU A 58 2.27 -8.71 4.39
CA LEU A 58 3.05 -7.62 3.82
C LEU A 58 4.55 -7.78 4.10
N ALA A 59 4.94 -8.21 5.30
CA ALA A 59 6.34 -8.49 5.63
C ALA A 59 6.93 -9.61 4.75
N MET A 60 6.18 -10.70 4.51
CA MET A 60 6.62 -11.77 3.60
C MET A 60 6.82 -11.26 2.17
N ALA A 61 5.92 -10.40 1.68
CA ALA A 61 6.05 -9.78 0.37
C ALA A 61 7.26 -8.85 0.28
N MET A 62 7.49 -8.03 1.32
CA MET A 62 8.62 -7.12 1.44
C MET A 62 9.96 -7.86 1.56
N ALA A 63 9.96 -9.08 2.11
CA ALA A 63 11.11 -9.99 2.11
C ALA A 63 11.44 -10.55 0.71
N GLY A 64 10.52 -10.46 -0.24
CA GLY A 64 10.62 -11.02 -1.59
C GLY A 64 9.85 -12.32 -1.79
N ASP A 65 9.29 -12.93 -0.74
CA ASP A 65 8.52 -14.17 -0.82
C ASP A 65 7.03 -13.88 -1.08
N THR A 66 6.74 -13.39 -2.28
CA THR A 66 5.37 -13.07 -2.71
C THR A 66 4.47 -14.31 -2.77
N ALA A 67 5.03 -15.49 -3.00
CA ALA A 67 4.29 -16.74 -3.03
C ALA A 67 3.80 -17.15 -1.63
N GLU A 68 4.62 -17.02 -0.59
CA GLU A 68 4.17 -17.24 0.78
C GLU A 68 3.20 -16.16 1.24
N SER A 69 3.40 -14.90 0.85
CA SER A 69 2.44 -13.82 1.13
C SER A 69 1.04 -14.12 0.57
N GLU A 70 0.96 -14.66 -0.65
CA GLU A 70 -0.30 -15.10 -1.25
C GLU A 70 -0.91 -16.29 -0.50
N ARG A 71 -0.09 -17.28 -0.09
CA ARG A 71 -0.55 -18.40 0.75
C ARG A 71 -1.06 -17.93 2.11
N SER A 72 -0.43 -16.92 2.71
CA SER A 72 -0.87 -16.25 3.94
C SER A 72 -2.24 -15.61 3.76
N CYS A 73 -2.46 -14.84 2.69
CA CYS A 73 -3.78 -14.31 2.35
C CYS A 73 -4.84 -15.42 2.23
N GLY A 74 -4.48 -16.56 1.62
CA GLY A 74 -5.35 -17.73 1.54
C GLY A 74 -5.69 -18.35 2.91
N ARG A 75 -4.73 -18.41 3.85
CA ARG A 75 -5.00 -18.88 5.22
C ARG A 75 -5.90 -17.93 5.99
N GLN A 76 -5.63 -16.63 5.91
CA GLN A 76 -6.46 -15.59 6.52
C GLN A 76 -7.90 -15.68 6.05
N ALA A 77 -8.11 -15.81 4.75
CA ALA A 77 -9.44 -15.96 4.17
C ALA A 77 -10.20 -17.15 4.76
N ARG A 78 -9.57 -18.33 4.83
CA ARG A 78 -10.22 -19.53 5.38
C ARG A 78 -10.65 -19.33 6.83
N ILE A 79 -9.82 -18.66 7.64
CA ILE A 79 -10.16 -18.32 9.02
C ILE A 79 -11.38 -17.39 9.06
N LEU A 80 -11.34 -16.29 8.29
CA LEU A 80 -12.42 -15.30 8.31
C LEU A 80 -13.75 -15.88 7.81
N PHE A 81 -13.74 -16.65 6.72
CA PHE A 81 -14.96 -17.30 6.23
C PHE A 81 -15.52 -18.35 7.20
N ALA A 82 -14.66 -19.07 7.94
CA ALA A 82 -15.13 -19.96 8.98
C ALA A 82 -15.85 -19.19 10.10
N LEU A 83 -15.28 -18.06 10.54
CA LEU A 83 -15.87 -17.18 11.56
C LEU A 83 -17.18 -16.51 11.10
N ILE A 84 -17.33 -16.20 9.82
CA ILE A 84 -18.61 -15.69 9.29
C ILE A 84 -19.68 -16.79 9.38
N ARG A 85 -19.35 -17.99 8.90
CA ARG A 85 -20.29 -19.11 8.79
C ARG A 85 -20.75 -19.67 10.12
N ASP A 86 -19.87 -19.63 11.12
CA ASP A 86 -20.22 -20.01 12.48
C ASP A 86 -20.91 -18.88 13.27
N GLY A 87 -21.02 -17.68 12.68
CA GLY A 87 -21.65 -16.51 13.28
C GLY A 87 -20.79 -15.80 14.34
N SER A 88 -19.50 -16.14 14.47
CA SER A 88 -18.58 -15.56 15.45
C SER A 88 -17.93 -14.26 14.98
N LEU A 89 -18.00 -13.92 13.68
CA LEU A 89 -17.47 -12.65 13.17
C LEU A 89 -18.46 -11.50 13.45
N PRO A 90 -18.05 -10.44 14.18
CA PRO A 90 -18.90 -9.27 14.36
C PRO A 90 -19.24 -8.60 13.03
N ALA A 91 -20.48 -8.10 12.89
CA ALA A 91 -20.93 -7.43 11.65
C ALA A 91 -20.05 -6.23 11.26
N ALA A 92 -19.51 -5.50 12.24
CA ALA A 92 -18.59 -4.38 12.02
C ALA A 92 -17.25 -4.81 11.37
N GLU A 93 -16.88 -6.09 11.50
CA GLU A 93 -15.65 -6.65 10.94
C GLU A 93 -15.86 -7.29 9.56
N LEU A 94 -17.10 -7.39 9.07
CA LEU A 94 -17.42 -7.94 7.74
C LEU A 94 -16.58 -7.32 6.62
N PRO A 95 -16.34 -6.00 6.53
CA PRO A 95 -15.53 -5.46 5.43
C PRO A 95 -14.12 -6.05 5.37
N ARG A 96 -13.55 -6.48 6.50
CA ARG A 96 -12.17 -7.01 6.57
C ARG A 96 -11.99 -8.35 5.88
N ILE A 97 -13.07 -9.09 5.65
CA ILE A 97 -13.06 -10.39 4.98
C ILE A 97 -12.56 -10.27 3.53
N LEU A 98 -12.71 -9.09 2.93
CA LEU A 98 -12.23 -8.78 1.59
C LEU A 98 -10.72 -8.47 1.57
N GLN A 99 -10.13 -8.09 2.71
CA GLN A 99 -8.74 -7.63 2.76
C GLN A 99 -7.74 -8.66 2.21
N PRO A 100 -7.84 -9.96 2.53
CA PRO A 100 -6.98 -10.97 1.91
C PRO A 100 -7.13 -11.06 0.39
N TRP A 101 -8.34 -10.86 -0.17
CA TRP A 101 -8.56 -10.81 -1.62
C TRP A 101 -7.78 -9.66 -2.24
N ILE A 102 -8.01 -8.46 -1.68
CA ILE A 102 -7.49 -7.21 -2.18
C ILE A 102 -5.97 -7.24 -2.13
N ASN A 103 -5.39 -7.85 -1.09
CA ASN A 103 -3.96 -8.03 -0.96
C ASN A 103 -3.36 -8.91 -2.06
N ILE A 104 -4.06 -9.96 -2.50
CA ILE A 104 -3.63 -10.75 -3.67
C ILE A 104 -3.60 -9.84 -4.90
N GLY A 105 -4.62 -9.03 -5.13
CA GLY A 105 -4.64 -8.00 -6.18
C GLY A 105 -3.44 -7.05 -6.11
N ARG A 106 -3.16 -6.49 -4.93
CA ARG A 106 -2.01 -5.60 -4.69
C ARG A 106 -0.67 -6.29 -5.00
N LEU A 107 -0.51 -7.55 -4.62
CA LEU A 107 0.67 -8.34 -4.96
C LEU A 107 0.82 -8.50 -6.47
N ARG A 108 -0.27 -8.77 -7.19
CA ARG A 108 -0.28 -8.85 -8.66
C ARG A 108 0.11 -7.51 -9.30
N VAL A 109 -0.38 -6.37 -8.80
CA VAL A 109 0.06 -5.03 -9.25
C VAL A 109 1.57 -4.85 -9.07
N ILE A 110 2.11 -5.21 -7.89
CA ILE A 110 3.56 -5.12 -7.61
C ILE A 110 4.37 -5.99 -8.58
N GLN A 111 3.87 -7.18 -8.90
CA GLN A 111 4.47 -8.11 -9.88
C GLN A 111 4.30 -7.67 -11.35
N GLY A 112 3.62 -6.55 -11.62
CA GLY A 112 3.33 -6.07 -12.98
C GLY A 112 2.17 -6.79 -13.67
N ARG A 113 1.47 -7.68 -12.97
CA ARG A 113 0.31 -8.46 -13.44
C ARG A 113 -1.00 -7.68 -13.19
N TRP A 114 -1.06 -6.46 -13.72
CA TRP A 114 -2.15 -5.52 -13.39
C TRP A 114 -3.53 -6.00 -13.90
N GLU A 115 -3.60 -6.69 -15.04
CA GLU A 115 -4.88 -7.23 -15.55
C GLU A 115 -5.46 -8.28 -14.61
N GLU A 116 -4.62 -9.19 -14.14
CA GLU A 116 -5.01 -10.22 -13.17
C GLU A 116 -5.39 -9.59 -11.82
N ALA A 117 -4.76 -8.47 -11.45
CA ALA A 117 -5.09 -7.76 -10.22
C ALA A 117 -6.54 -7.24 -10.21
N LEU A 118 -7.11 -6.88 -11.36
CA LEU A 118 -8.47 -6.31 -11.45
C LEU A 118 -9.54 -7.29 -10.98
N ALA A 119 -9.33 -8.60 -11.12
CA ALA A 119 -10.22 -9.63 -10.59
C ALA A 119 -10.30 -9.61 -9.05
N HIS A 120 -9.37 -8.92 -8.38
CA HIS A 120 -9.26 -8.85 -6.94
C HIS A 120 -9.75 -7.53 -6.32
N PHE A 121 -10.24 -6.58 -7.12
CA PHE A 121 -10.69 -5.26 -6.65
C PHE A 121 -12.21 -5.12 -6.78
N PRO A 122 -12.97 -5.58 -5.76
CA PRO A 122 -14.42 -5.71 -5.85
C PRO A 122 -15.12 -4.37 -6.04
N SER A 123 -16.01 -4.27 -7.02
CA SER A 123 -17.09 -3.26 -7.04
C SER A 123 -18.35 -3.78 -6.33
N PRO A 124 -19.28 -2.89 -5.91
CA PRO A 124 -20.57 -3.30 -5.34
C PRO A 124 -21.38 -4.27 -6.22
N GLU A 125 -21.28 -4.14 -7.55
CA GLU A 125 -21.94 -5.03 -8.50
C GLU A 125 -21.24 -6.39 -8.54
N SER A 126 -19.90 -6.39 -8.60
CA SER A 126 -19.12 -7.63 -8.68
C SER A 126 -19.27 -8.53 -7.45
N LEU A 127 -19.41 -7.95 -6.25
CA LEU A 127 -19.58 -8.73 -5.01
C LEU A 127 -20.88 -9.54 -4.97
N ARG A 128 -21.88 -9.16 -5.77
CA ARG A 128 -23.13 -9.92 -5.89
C ARG A 128 -23.06 -11.05 -6.92
N ASP A 129 -22.00 -11.10 -7.74
CA ASP A 129 -21.78 -12.25 -8.62
C ASP A 129 -21.14 -13.39 -7.79
N PRO A 130 -21.83 -14.53 -7.59
CA PRO A 130 -21.28 -15.65 -6.83
C PRO A 130 -20.01 -16.23 -7.46
N ARG A 131 -19.73 -15.90 -8.73
CA ARG A 131 -18.52 -16.31 -9.45
C ARG A 131 -17.34 -15.37 -9.23
N PHE A 132 -17.53 -14.21 -8.59
CA PHE A 132 -16.46 -13.24 -8.37
C PHE A 132 -15.27 -13.83 -7.60
N PHE A 133 -15.55 -14.76 -6.68
CA PHE A 133 -14.53 -15.46 -5.91
C PHE A 133 -14.12 -16.81 -6.54
N GLU A 134 -14.42 -17.06 -7.82
CA GLU A 134 -13.86 -18.21 -8.54
C GLU A 134 -12.33 -18.12 -8.56
N GLY A 135 -11.66 -19.24 -8.27
CA GLY A 135 -10.20 -19.29 -8.16
C GLY A 135 -9.63 -18.84 -6.81
N TRP A 136 -10.48 -18.41 -5.86
CA TRP A 136 -10.07 -18.25 -4.46
C TRP A 136 -9.56 -19.59 -3.88
N PRO A 137 -8.58 -19.60 -2.95
CA PRO A 137 -8.11 -20.82 -2.31
C PRO A 137 -9.23 -21.81 -1.97
N ALA A 138 -9.08 -23.05 -2.44
CA ALA A 138 -10.11 -24.08 -2.36
C ALA A 138 -10.70 -24.22 -0.95
N GLY A 139 -12.02 -24.41 -0.89
CA GLY A 139 -12.79 -24.64 0.33
C GLY A 139 -13.38 -23.39 0.99
N THR A 140 -13.07 -22.17 0.52
CA THR A 140 -13.70 -20.95 1.06
C THR A 140 -15.04 -20.62 0.43
N GLY A 141 -15.32 -20.99 -0.82
CA GLY A 141 -16.62 -20.72 -1.47
C GLY A 141 -16.99 -19.24 -1.70
N GLY A 142 -16.15 -18.29 -1.28
CA GLY A 142 -16.46 -16.86 -1.35
C GLY A 142 -17.60 -16.42 -0.43
N LEU A 143 -18.11 -15.21 -0.66
CA LEU A 143 -19.33 -14.71 -0.01
C LEU A 143 -20.57 -15.26 -0.71
N THR A 144 -21.60 -15.58 0.06
CA THR A 144 -22.95 -15.78 -0.48
C THR A 144 -23.56 -14.43 -0.89
N PRO A 145 -24.60 -14.42 -1.75
CA PRO A 145 -25.33 -13.20 -2.07
C PRO A 145 -25.87 -12.47 -0.82
N GLU A 146 -26.33 -13.21 0.18
CA GLU A 146 -26.84 -12.66 1.44
C GLU A 146 -25.72 -12.01 2.27
N GLU A 147 -24.55 -12.64 2.34
CA GLU A 147 -23.37 -12.09 3.01
C GLU A 147 -22.86 -10.82 2.30
N ALA A 148 -22.89 -10.81 0.96
CA ALA A 148 -22.55 -9.64 0.17
C ALA A 148 -23.54 -8.49 0.38
N ASP A 149 -24.85 -8.77 0.43
CA ASP A 149 -25.86 -7.76 0.69
C ASP A 149 -25.79 -7.24 2.14
N LEU A 150 -25.42 -8.08 3.11
CA LEU A 150 -25.17 -7.64 4.48
C LEU A 150 -23.99 -6.67 4.54
N LEU A 151 -22.88 -6.98 3.86
CA LEU A 151 -21.70 -6.13 3.78
C LEU A 151 -22.02 -4.79 3.08
N LEU A 152 -22.75 -4.82 1.96
CA LEU A 152 -23.11 -3.63 1.19
C LEU A 152 -24.29 -2.84 1.80
N GLY A 153 -24.98 -3.42 2.77
CA GLY A 153 -26.10 -2.82 3.48
C GLY A 153 -25.67 -1.77 4.51
N SER A 154 -24.44 -1.85 5.03
CA SER A 154 -23.88 -0.83 5.93
C SER A 154 -23.21 0.31 5.16
N ALA A 155 -23.22 1.51 5.73
CA ALA A 155 -22.54 2.67 5.14
C ALA A 155 -21.02 2.44 5.09
N GLU A 156 -20.47 1.87 6.16
CA GLU A 156 -19.05 1.57 6.30
C GLU A 156 -18.59 0.49 5.31
N GLY A 157 -19.37 -0.59 5.15
CA GLY A 157 -19.03 -1.66 4.22
C GLY A 157 -19.13 -1.22 2.76
N ARG A 158 -20.15 -0.42 2.42
CA ARG A 158 -20.27 0.19 1.10
C ARG A 158 -19.12 1.14 0.79
N ALA A 159 -18.80 2.06 1.72
CA ALA A 159 -17.66 2.98 1.57
C ALA A 159 -16.36 2.21 1.37
N PHE A 160 -16.08 1.22 2.22
CA PHE A 160 -14.89 0.38 2.09
C PHE A 160 -14.74 -0.27 0.70
N VAL A 161 -15.82 -0.84 0.15
CA VAL A 161 -15.81 -1.49 -1.18
C VAL A 161 -15.58 -0.45 -2.28
N VAL A 162 -16.31 0.65 -2.26
CA VAL A 162 -16.18 1.71 -3.28
C VAL A 162 -14.78 2.32 -3.25
N ASP A 163 -14.30 2.70 -2.06
CA ASP A 163 -13.01 3.37 -1.91
C ASP A 163 -11.86 2.46 -2.33
N THR A 164 -11.92 1.19 -1.92
CA THR A 164 -10.93 0.20 -2.31
C THR A 164 -10.96 -0.06 -3.82
N HIS A 165 -12.16 -0.20 -4.41
CA HIS A 165 -12.30 -0.40 -5.85
C HIS A 165 -11.64 0.75 -6.62
N VAL A 166 -11.99 1.99 -6.28
CA VAL A 166 -11.49 3.19 -6.96
C VAL A 166 -9.97 3.29 -6.81
N ALA A 167 -9.46 3.24 -5.58
CA ALA A 167 -8.04 3.43 -5.31
C ALA A 167 -7.18 2.33 -5.95
N GLU A 168 -7.54 1.05 -5.79
CA GLU A 168 -6.72 -0.05 -6.25
C GLU A 168 -6.82 -0.27 -7.77
N THR A 169 -8.01 -0.05 -8.36
CA THR A 169 -8.18 -0.09 -9.83
C THR A 169 -7.41 1.05 -10.50
N ALA A 170 -7.43 2.26 -9.93
CA ALA A 170 -6.63 3.37 -10.44
C ALA A 170 -5.13 3.06 -10.43
N LYS A 171 -4.62 2.51 -9.31
CA LYS A 171 -3.21 2.06 -9.20
C LYS A 171 -2.88 0.99 -10.24
N ALA A 172 -3.76 0.02 -10.46
CA ALA A 172 -3.56 -1.03 -11.45
C ALA A 172 -3.46 -0.46 -12.88
N TYR A 173 -4.38 0.41 -13.29
CA TYR A 173 -4.32 1.04 -14.62
C TYR A 173 -3.08 1.90 -14.81
N LEU A 174 -2.68 2.68 -13.81
CA LEU A 174 -1.43 3.47 -13.85
C LEU A 174 -0.19 2.58 -13.99
N ARG A 175 -0.16 1.46 -13.25
CA ARG A 175 0.93 0.49 -13.34
C ARG A 175 0.98 -0.20 -14.71
N GLY A 176 -0.18 -0.45 -15.31
CA GLY A 176 -0.33 -0.97 -16.66
C GLY A 176 -0.12 0.05 -17.78
N GLY A 177 0.06 1.33 -17.46
CA GLY A 177 0.15 2.40 -18.46
C GLY A 177 -1.15 2.63 -19.24
N ARG A 178 -2.31 2.29 -18.66
CA ARG A 178 -3.63 2.33 -19.31
C ARG A 178 -4.39 3.61 -18.99
N ALA A 179 -3.87 4.74 -19.48
CA ALA A 179 -4.50 6.05 -19.34
C ALA A 179 -5.92 6.08 -19.92
N ASP A 180 -6.17 5.35 -21.00
CA ASP A 180 -7.46 5.20 -21.66
C ASP A 180 -8.51 4.57 -20.73
N LEU A 181 -8.17 3.46 -20.08
CA LEU A 181 -9.07 2.79 -19.13
C LEU A 181 -9.26 3.61 -17.87
N LEU A 182 -8.20 4.25 -17.37
CA LEU A 182 -8.27 5.15 -16.22
C LEU A 182 -9.25 6.31 -16.50
N ALA A 183 -9.13 6.99 -17.65
CA ALA A 183 -10.00 8.09 -18.02
C ALA A 183 -11.48 7.69 -18.07
N ALA A 184 -11.79 6.52 -18.65
CA ALA A 184 -13.15 6.01 -18.70
C ALA A 184 -13.74 5.71 -17.31
N HIS A 185 -12.91 5.41 -16.31
CA HIS A 185 -13.36 5.10 -14.96
C HIS A 185 -13.42 6.34 -14.06
N VAL A 186 -12.44 7.24 -14.12
CA VAL A 186 -12.40 8.47 -13.31
C VAL A 186 -13.69 9.25 -13.46
N GLU A 187 -14.20 9.43 -14.69
CA GLU A 187 -15.46 10.15 -14.92
C GLU A 187 -16.66 9.49 -14.24
N ARG A 188 -16.71 8.15 -14.16
CA ARG A 188 -17.78 7.42 -13.48
C ARG A 188 -17.67 7.48 -11.96
N TRP A 189 -16.45 7.57 -11.44
CA TRP A 189 -16.19 7.57 -10.00
C TRP A 189 -16.38 8.94 -9.34
N ARG A 190 -16.38 10.04 -10.12
CA ARG A 190 -16.52 11.41 -9.57
C ARG A 190 -17.71 11.57 -8.63
N GLU A 191 -18.87 10.99 -8.93
CA GLU A 191 -20.06 11.16 -8.08
C GLU A 191 -20.00 10.32 -6.79
N ALA A 192 -19.30 9.18 -6.81
CA ALA A 192 -19.30 8.22 -5.71
C ALA A 192 -18.10 8.36 -4.77
N ALA A 193 -17.03 9.01 -5.21
CA ALA A 193 -15.71 8.94 -4.56
C ALA A 193 -14.89 10.24 -4.71
N ASP A 194 -15.53 11.41 -4.87
CA ASP A 194 -14.86 12.71 -5.00
C ASP A 194 -13.97 13.08 -3.80
N HIS A 195 -14.28 12.54 -2.63
CA HIS A 195 -13.51 12.72 -1.40
C HIS A 195 -12.17 11.96 -1.39
N LEU A 196 -11.94 11.04 -2.32
CA LEU A 196 -10.73 10.21 -2.33
C LEU A 196 -9.53 10.96 -2.93
N PRO A 197 -8.42 11.08 -2.17
CA PRO A 197 -7.18 11.67 -2.67
C PRO A 197 -6.67 11.02 -3.97
N HIS A 198 -6.77 9.69 -4.07
CA HIS A 198 -6.34 8.93 -5.25
C HIS A 198 -7.12 9.28 -6.51
N LEU A 199 -8.42 9.58 -6.39
CA LEU A 199 -9.24 9.97 -7.52
C LEU A 199 -8.86 11.38 -7.99
N HIS A 200 -8.66 12.30 -7.05
CA HIS A 200 -8.21 13.65 -7.35
C HIS A 200 -6.85 13.67 -8.05
N GLU A 201 -5.88 12.90 -7.53
CA GLU A 201 -4.56 12.77 -8.15
C GLU A 201 -4.65 12.10 -9.53
N ALA A 202 -5.46 11.05 -9.70
CA ALA A 202 -5.66 10.40 -10.99
C ALA A 202 -6.27 11.35 -12.04
N ASP A 203 -7.24 12.18 -11.68
CA ASP A 203 -7.80 13.20 -12.57
C ASP A 203 -6.75 14.25 -12.97
N ALA A 204 -5.93 14.70 -12.01
CA ALA A 204 -4.83 15.62 -12.28
C ALA A 204 -3.81 15.01 -13.26
N LEU A 205 -3.45 13.74 -13.09
CA LEU A 205 -2.56 13.01 -14.00
C LEU A 205 -3.13 12.93 -15.42
N LEU A 206 -4.44 12.62 -15.55
CA LEU A 206 -5.13 12.62 -16.84
C LEU A 206 -5.21 14.01 -17.47
N ALA A 207 -5.39 15.06 -16.66
CA ALA A 207 -5.37 16.43 -17.13
C ALA A 207 -3.99 16.82 -17.69
N LEU A 208 -2.91 16.51 -16.97
CA LEU A 208 -1.53 16.73 -17.43
C LEU A 208 -1.25 15.97 -18.74
N HIS A 209 -1.64 14.70 -18.82
CA HIS A 209 -1.45 13.89 -20.03
C HIS A 209 -2.23 14.43 -21.24
N GLY A 210 -3.46 14.93 -21.00
CA GLY A 210 -4.31 15.51 -22.04
C GLY A 210 -4.06 16.99 -22.35
N GLY A 211 -3.08 17.64 -21.71
CA GLY A 211 -2.85 19.09 -21.84
C GLY A 211 -4.01 19.95 -21.36
N ARG A 212 -4.84 19.43 -20.44
CA ARG A 212 -5.98 20.14 -19.84
C ARG A 212 -5.52 20.91 -18.58
N PRO A 213 -6.26 21.95 -18.17
CA PRO A 213 -6.01 22.59 -16.87
C PRO A 213 -6.10 21.57 -15.73
N LEU A 214 -5.23 21.73 -14.72
CA LEU A 214 -5.31 20.93 -13.50
C LEU A 214 -6.66 21.15 -12.80
N PRO A 215 -7.21 20.11 -12.13
CA PRO A 215 -8.38 20.28 -11.29
C PRO A 215 -8.11 21.28 -10.16
N ALA A 216 -9.17 21.90 -9.65
CA ALA A 216 -9.09 22.72 -8.44
C ALA A 216 -8.58 21.87 -7.26
N PRO A 217 -7.91 22.47 -6.26
CA PRO A 217 -7.37 21.75 -5.10
C PRO A 217 -8.37 20.77 -4.48
N GLY A 218 -7.85 19.63 -4.01
CA GLY A 218 -8.65 18.55 -3.45
C GLY A 218 -9.50 19.01 -2.26
N ARG A 219 -10.69 18.42 -2.12
CA ARG A 219 -11.52 18.56 -0.92
C ARG A 219 -11.29 17.35 -0.03
N GLY A 220 -11.02 17.53 1.26
CA GLY A 220 -10.82 16.42 2.21
C GLY A 220 -9.98 16.79 3.43
N ASP A 221 -9.60 15.79 4.22
CA ASP A 221 -8.89 15.96 5.50
C ASP A 221 -7.36 16.15 5.35
N SER A 222 -6.79 15.80 4.19
CA SER A 222 -5.36 16.01 3.88
C SER A 222 -5.13 16.65 2.50
N PRO A 223 -5.75 17.81 2.22
CA PRO A 223 -5.68 18.45 0.92
C PRO A 223 -4.24 18.86 0.59
N ALA A 224 -3.48 19.33 1.58
CA ALA A 224 -2.10 19.78 1.40
C ALA A 224 -1.17 18.71 0.81
N LEU A 225 -1.21 17.47 1.30
CA LEU A 225 -0.35 16.39 0.77
C LEU A 225 -0.81 15.92 -0.61
N THR A 226 -2.12 15.89 -0.85
CA THR A 226 -2.67 15.50 -2.16
C THR A 226 -2.35 16.55 -3.22
N ASP A 227 -2.51 17.83 -2.88
CA ASP A 227 -2.17 18.95 -3.76
C ASP A 227 -0.65 19.00 -4.02
N ALA A 228 0.16 18.68 -3.01
CA ALA A 228 1.60 18.55 -3.18
C ALA A 228 1.98 17.39 -4.10
N ALA A 229 1.33 16.23 -3.96
CA ALA A 229 1.49 15.10 -4.89
C ALA A 229 1.17 15.50 -6.35
N VAL A 230 0.07 16.24 -6.56
CA VAL A 230 -0.28 16.80 -7.87
C VAL A 230 0.79 17.76 -8.38
N GLU A 231 1.32 18.63 -7.52
CA GLU A 231 2.40 19.56 -7.89
C GLU A 231 3.70 18.83 -8.25
N VAL A 232 4.04 17.74 -7.55
CA VAL A 232 5.20 16.89 -7.89
C VAL A 232 5.08 16.37 -9.32
N HIS A 233 3.93 15.80 -9.70
CA HIS A 233 3.70 15.31 -11.06
C HIS A 233 3.74 16.43 -12.09
N ALA A 234 3.11 17.56 -11.77
CA ALA A 234 3.03 18.68 -12.69
C ALA A 234 4.40 19.34 -12.93
N ALA A 235 5.24 19.45 -11.91
CA ALA A 235 6.63 19.90 -12.06
C ALA A 235 7.51 18.87 -12.76
N GLY A 236 7.22 17.57 -12.64
CA GLY A 236 7.85 16.54 -13.46
C GLY A 236 7.56 16.72 -14.96
N ALA A 237 6.34 17.14 -15.31
CA ALA A 237 5.94 17.38 -16.69
C ALA A 237 6.37 18.77 -17.23
N ASP A 238 6.48 19.78 -16.36
CA ASP A 238 6.82 21.16 -16.70
C ASP A 238 7.93 21.72 -15.78
N PRO A 239 9.17 21.85 -16.28
CA PRO A 239 10.28 22.44 -15.53
C PRO A 239 10.00 23.85 -14.99
N GLY A 240 9.11 24.62 -15.65
CA GLY A 240 8.73 25.96 -15.22
C GLY A 240 8.03 25.98 -13.85
N ARG A 241 7.55 24.83 -13.37
CA ARG A 241 6.88 24.68 -12.08
C ARG A 241 7.80 24.28 -10.93
N ALA A 242 9.10 24.04 -11.18
CA ALA A 242 10.05 23.68 -10.13
C ALA A 242 10.12 24.73 -8.99
N GLY A 243 9.94 26.02 -9.32
CA GLY A 243 9.81 27.11 -8.35
C GLY A 243 8.63 26.91 -7.39
N ARG A 244 7.47 26.61 -7.96
CA ARG A 244 6.23 26.38 -7.23
C ARG A 244 6.31 25.11 -6.38
N LEU A 245 6.85 24.02 -6.94
CA LEU A 245 7.03 22.77 -6.20
C LEU A 245 7.87 22.99 -4.93
N THR A 246 9.01 23.69 -5.02
CA THR A 246 9.81 23.99 -3.83
C THR A 246 9.00 24.76 -2.78
N GLY A 247 8.25 25.78 -3.19
CA GLY A 247 7.40 26.53 -2.26
C GLY A 247 6.32 25.67 -1.60
N VAL A 248 5.75 24.70 -2.32
CA VAL A 248 4.78 23.74 -1.74
C VAL A 248 5.45 22.80 -0.74
N LEU A 249 6.63 22.26 -1.07
CA LEU A 249 7.38 21.39 -0.17
C LEU A 249 7.87 22.14 1.08
N ASP A 250 8.18 23.43 0.97
CA ASP A 250 8.54 24.29 2.11
C ASP A 250 7.41 24.41 3.14
N LEU A 251 6.16 24.49 2.68
CA LEU A 251 5.00 24.52 3.56
C LEU A 251 4.80 23.19 4.31
N LEU A 252 5.26 22.08 3.74
CA LEU A 252 5.20 20.76 4.37
C LEU A 252 6.37 20.52 5.35
N ASP A 253 7.47 21.27 5.22
CA ASP A 253 8.70 21.09 6.01
C ASP A 253 8.45 21.29 7.53
N SER A 254 7.52 22.18 7.87
CA SER A 254 7.15 22.53 9.25
C SER A 254 6.21 21.56 9.97
N GLU A 255 5.61 20.61 9.26
CA GLU A 255 4.61 19.70 9.85
C GLU A 255 5.29 18.53 10.59
N PRO A 256 4.71 18.00 11.68
CA PRO A 256 5.10 16.68 12.19
C PRO A 256 4.91 15.65 11.07
N GLY A 257 5.96 14.88 10.79
CA GLY A 257 5.99 14.03 9.61
C GLY A 257 5.48 12.62 9.84
N ASP A 258 4.85 12.05 8.81
CA ASP A 258 4.46 10.65 8.71
C ASP A 258 5.01 10.01 7.42
N ALA A 259 4.64 8.76 7.15
CA ALA A 259 5.10 8.02 5.97
C ALA A 259 4.56 8.57 4.64
N ASP A 260 3.41 9.26 4.66
CA ASP A 260 2.84 9.89 3.46
C ASP A 260 3.61 11.18 3.12
N LEU A 261 3.96 11.99 4.13
CA LEU A 261 4.86 13.14 3.96
C LEU A 261 6.21 12.71 3.38
N VAL A 262 6.82 11.65 3.93
CA VAL A 262 8.11 11.12 3.43
C VAL A 262 8.00 10.74 1.95
N THR A 263 6.90 10.10 1.55
CA THR A 263 6.67 9.71 0.14
C THR A 263 6.66 10.94 -0.78
N VAL A 264 5.95 12.01 -0.39
CA VAL A 264 5.87 13.25 -1.17
C VAL A 264 7.22 13.98 -1.20
N LEU A 265 7.91 14.09 -0.07
CA LEU A 265 9.23 14.73 0.01
C LEU A 265 10.27 14.01 -0.85
N LEU A 266 10.32 12.67 -0.82
CA LEU A 266 11.25 11.90 -1.63
C LEU A 266 10.99 12.09 -3.13
N ALA A 267 9.73 12.00 -3.55
CA ALA A 267 9.36 12.19 -4.96
C ALA A 267 9.62 13.62 -5.43
N GLY A 268 9.22 14.61 -4.63
CA GLY A 268 9.43 16.02 -4.91
C GLY A 268 10.91 16.40 -4.96
N ALA A 269 11.73 15.92 -4.03
CA ALA A 269 13.18 16.14 -4.05
C ALA A 269 13.83 15.58 -5.31
N GLY A 270 13.36 14.43 -5.80
CA GLY A 270 13.80 13.87 -7.09
C GLY A 270 13.54 14.82 -8.25
N VAL A 271 12.31 15.32 -8.38
CA VAL A 271 11.92 16.29 -9.42
C VAL A 271 12.71 17.61 -9.29
N VAL A 272 12.85 18.13 -8.07
CA VAL A 272 13.64 19.35 -7.79
C VAL A 272 15.10 19.18 -8.20
N ALA A 273 15.71 18.02 -7.93
CA ALA A 273 17.09 17.72 -8.34
C ALA A 273 17.25 17.61 -9.86
N GLU A 274 16.31 16.95 -10.55
CA GLU A 274 16.29 16.82 -12.01
C GLU A 274 16.24 18.19 -12.72
N HIS A 275 15.60 19.18 -12.09
CA HIS A 275 15.56 20.57 -12.57
C HIS A 275 16.74 21.44 -12.10
N GLY A 276 17.84 20.83 -11.66
CA GLY A 276 19.09 21.51 -11.33
C GLY A 276 19.12 22.22 -9.98
N ARG A 277 18.11 22.04 -9.13
CA ARG A 277 18.03 22.66 -7.78
C ARG A 277 18.57 21.71 -6.70
N ALA A 278 19.82 21.26 -6.86
CA ALA A 278 20.41 20.23 -6.01
C ALA A 278 20.42 20.59 -4.51
N GLN A 279 20.68 21.85 -4.15
CA GLN A 279 20.70 22.28 -2.75
C GLN A 279 19.33 22.17 -2.07
N ASP A 280 18.26 22.57 -2.78
CA ASP A 280 16.89 22.42 -2.28
C ASP A 280 16.51 20.94 -2.15
N ALA A 281 16.87 20.11 -3.14
CA ALA A 281 16.64 18.68 -3.08
C ALA A 281 17.35 18.03 -1.89
N CYS A 282 18.61 18.36 -1.63
CA CYS A 282 19.34 17.87 -0.45
C CYS A 282 18.66 18.26 0.87
N ARG A 283 18.11 19.48 0.97
CA ARG A 283 17.35 19.90 2.16
C ARG A 283 16.11 19.03 2.37
N PHE A 284 15.30 18.82 1.34
CA PHE A 284 14.10 17.97 1.44
C PHE A 284 14.44 16.49 1.71
N LEU A 285 15.55 15.98 1.16
CA LEU A 285 16.03 14.62 1.45
C LEU A 285 16.49 14.46 2.91
N ARG A 286 17.17 15.46 3.48
CA ARG A 286 17.51 15.47 4.91
C ARG A 286 16.25 15.46 5.76
N ARG A 287 15.24 16.28 5.41
CA ARG A 287 13.95 16.26 6.09
C ARG A 287 13.29 14.88 6.02
N ALA A 288 13.23 14.27 4.83
CA ALA A 288 12.68 12.93 4.65
C ALA A 288 13.42 11.88 5.49
N ALA A 289 14.75 11.96 5.57
CA ALA A 289 15.55 11.08 6.43
C ALA A 289 15.23 11.30 7.92
N ASP A 290 15.13 12.55 8.38
CA ASP A 290 14.82 12.88 9.77
C ASP A 290 13.44 12.38 10.19
N VAL A 291 12.43 12.57 9.34
CA VAL A 291 11.08 12.01 9.57
C VAL A 291 11.14 10.49 9.58
N SER A 292 11.82 9.87 8.61
CA SER A 292 11.94 8.42 8.53
C SER A 292 12.60 7.83 9.78
N ARG A 293 13.65 8.47 10.33
CA ARG A 293 14.24 8.06 11.62
C ARG A 293 13.24 8.18 12.76
N ALA A 294 12.50 9.29 12.84
CA ALA A 294 11.53 9.54 13.92
C ALA A 294 10.39 8.51 13.94
N ILE A 295 9.89 8.08 12.78
CA ILE A 295 8.83 7.08 12.65
C ILE A 295 9.35 5.64 12.51
N GLY A 296 10.68 5.47 12.49
CA GLY A 296 11.34 4.19 12.30
C GLY A 296 11.19 3.57 10.91
N ASP A 297 10.92 4.34 9.85
CA ASP A 297 10.81 3.82 8.47
C ASP A 297 12.20 3.55 7.87
N GLU A 298 12.69 2.32 8.04
CA GLU A 298 14.02 1.90 7.59
C GLU A 298 14.16 1.97 6.06
N ALA A 299 13.12 1.59 5.34
CA ALA A 299 13.15 1.49 3.89
C ALA A 299 13.17 2.87 3.21
N ASP A 300 12.38 3.82 3.69
CA ASP A 300 12.41 5.18 3.16
C ASP A 300 13.56 6.00 3.72
N LEU A 301 14.07 5.69 4.93
CA LEU A 301 15.36 6.19 5.40
C LEU A 301 16.50 5.79 4.44
N PHE A 302 16.58 4.50 4.08
CA PHE A 302 17.55 4.03 3.10
C PHE A 302 17.43 4.75 1.75
N ASN A 303 16.21 4.96 1.25
CA ASN A 303 15.98 5.70 0.01
C ASN A 303 16.45 7.16 0.10
N ALA A 304 16.11 7.85 1.20
CA ALA A 304 16.50 9.24 1.44
C ALA A 304 18.03 9.39 1.49
N LEU A 305 18.70 8.55 2.28
CA LEU A 305 20.15 8.57 2.47
C LEU A 305 20.90 8.22 1.18
N THR A 306 20.42 7.23 0.42
CA THR A 306 21.01 6.86 -0.88
C THR A 306 20.90 8.02 -1.87
N ALA A 307 19.74 8.67 -1.95
CA ALA A 307 19.55 9.82 -2.82
C ALA A 307 20.40 11.03 -2.38
N LEU A 308 20.51 11.27 -1.07
CA LEU A 308 21.30 12.34 -0.50
C LEU A 308 22.80 12.12 -0.75
N GLY A 309 23.33 10.93 -0.47
CA GLY A 309 24.75 10.62 -0.71
C GLY A 309 25.16 10.72 -2.19
N ARG A 310 24.23 10.56 -3.12
CA ARG A 310 24.47 10.80 -4.55
C ARG A 310 24.56 12.29 -4.89
N LEU A 311 23.73 13.13 -4.28
CA LEU A 311 23.69 14.57 -4.55
C LEU A 311 24.72 15.36 -3.72
N ASP A 312 25.09 14.85 -2.56
CA ASP A 312 26.03 15.43 -1.61
C ASP A 312 26.94 14.33 -1.04
N PRO A 313 28.00 13.93 -1.78
CA PRO A 313 28.90 12.85 -1.39
C PRO A 313 29.63 13.07 -0.07
N ASP A 314 29.82 14.32 0.34
CA ASP A 314 30.53 14.70 1.57
C ASP A 314 29.63 14.68 2.82
N SER A 315 28.33 14.41 2.65
CA SER A 315 27.35 14.40 3.75
C SER A 315 27.48 13.21 4.72
N GLY A 316 28.20 12.14 4.34
CA GLY A 316 28.22 10.87 5.07
C GLY A 316 26.96 10.01 4.87
N ALA A 317 25.94 10.49 4.15
CA ALA A 317 24.67 9.76 3.99
C ALA A 317 24.82 8.40 3.28
N ALA A 318 25.81 8.26 2.38
CA ALA A 318 26.08 6.99 1.72
C ALA A 318 26.60 5.91 2.68
N GLU A 319 27.39 6.29 3.68
CA GLU A 319 27.89 5.39 4.73
C GLU A 319 26.72 4.94 5.62
N GLU A 320 25.92 5.88 6.10
CA GLU A 320 24.72 5.59 6.90
C GLU A 320 23.71 4.71 6.14
N ALA A 321 23.51 4.93 4.83
CA ALA A 321 22.68 4.04 4.01
C ALA A 321 23.21 2.60 3.99
N GLY A 322 24.54 2.43 4.00
CA GLY A 322 25.19 1.13 4.09
C GLY A 322 24.95 0.44 5.44
N GLU A 323 24.95 1.20 6.54
CA GLU A 323 24.62 0.70 7.88
C GLU A 323 23.17 0.24 7.97
N VAL A 324 22.22 1.06 7.48
CA VAL A 324 20.80 0.69 7.41
C VAL A 324 20.60 -0.59 6.60
N ALA A 325 21.29 -0.72 5.46
CA ALA A 325 21.20 -1.91 4.62
C ALA A 325 21.84 -3.17 5.24
N ALA A 326 22.64 -3.04 6.31
CA ALA A 326 23.48 -4.12 6.81
C ALA A 326 22.68 -5.32 7.35
N ASP A 327 21.58 -5.06 8.06
CA ASP A 327 20.65 -6.08 8.53
C ASP A 327 19.26 -5.95 7.89
N SER A 328 19.13 -5.19 6.80
CA SER A 328 17.83 -5.00 6.17
C SER A 328 17.27 -6.30 5.60
N GLY A 329 16.02 -6.60 5.98
CA GLY A 329 15.25 -7.71 5.43
C GLY A 329 14.52 -7.36 4.14
N TYR A 330 14.42 -6.08 3.79
CA TYR A 330 13.68 -5.63 2.62
C TYR A 330 14.37 -6.08 1.32
N ALA A 331 13.68 -6.86 0.50
CA ALA A 331 14.23 -7.41 -0.75
C ALA A 331 14.78 -6.30 -1.68
N PHE A 332 14.12 -5.14 -1.74
CA PHE A 332 14.57 -4.03 -2.57
C PHE A 332 15.88 -3.39 -2.06
N VAL A 333 16.05 -3.27 -0.73
CA VAL A 333 17.29 -2.74 -0.12
C VAL A 333 18.44 -3.68 -0.42
N ARG A 334 18.21 -4.99 -0.25
CA ARG A 334 19.18 -6.04 -0.55
C ARG A 334 19.59 -6.04 -2.03
N ALA A 335 18.61 -5.94 -2.93
CA ALA A 335 18.86 -5.87 -4.37
C ALA A 335 19.71 -4.64 -4.75
N ARG A 336 19.41 -3.46 -4.18
CA ARG A 336 20.17 -2.22 -4.45
C ARG A 336 21.58 -2.20 -3.87
N THR A 337 21.83 -3.01 -2.84
CA THR A 337 23.14 -3.12 -2.19
C THR A 337 23.93 -4.36 -2.62
N GLY A 338 23.45 -5.10 -3.64
CA GLY A 338 24.12 -6.30 -4.14
C GLY A 338 24.11 -7.48 -3.17
N ARG A 339 23.28 -7.42 -2.11
CA ARG A 339 23.11 -8.50 -1.14
C ARG A 339 22.21 -9.59 -1.72
N ALA A 340 22.51 -10.84 -1.41
CA ALA A 340 21.69 -11.97 -1.83
C ALA A 340 20.24 -11.82 -1.30
N PRO A 341 19.21 -12.23 -2.06
CA PRO A 341 17.85 -12.35 -1.54
C PRO A 341 17.81 -13.21 -0.28
N LEU A 342 16.81 -12.98 0.57
CA LEU A 342 16.56 -13.89 1.69
C LEU A 342 16.14 -15.26 1.18
N PRO A 343 16.40 -16.34 1.94
CA PRO A 343 15.81 -17.63 1.63
C PRO A 343 14.28 -17.55 1.75
N PRO A 344 13.54 -18.57 1.25
CA PRO A 344 12.09 -18.65 1.43
C PRO A 344 11.69 -18.44 2.89
N VAL A 345 10.49 -17.90 3.14
CA VAL A 345 10.02 -17.58 4.50
C VAL A 345 10.04 -18.79 5.43
N ALA A 346 9.81 -20.00 4.90
CA ALA A 346 9.87 -21.23 5.67
C ALA A 346 11.29 -21.58 6.19
N ASP A 347 12.33 -21.04 5.54
CA ASP A 347 13.73 -21.35 5.80
C ASP A 347 14.48 -20.18 6.49
N GLU A 348 13.86 -18.99 6.60
CA GLU A 348 14.35 -17.86 7.40
C GLU A 348 13.67 -17.86 8.78
N PRO A 349 14.36 -18.24 9.87
CA PRO A 349 13.74 -18.38 11.19
C PRO A 349 13.02 -17.13 11.69
N ARG A 350 13.51 -15.93 11.35
CA ARG A 350 12.90 -14.66 11.76
C ARG A 350 11.56 -14.40 11.06
N LEU A 351 11.31 -15.03 9.91
CA LEU A 351 10.06 -14.92 9.16
C LEU A 351 9.17 -16.16 9.32
N ALA A 352 9.75 -17.35 9.52
CA ALA A 352 9.04 -18.62 9.68
C ALA A 352 7.98 -18.55 10.80
N VAL A 353 8.27 -17.82 11.88
CA VAL A 353 7.34 -17.58 12.99
C VAL A 353 5.99 -16.98 12.56
N LEU A 354 5.94 -16.20 11.47
CA LEU A 354 4.67 -15.67 10.95
C LEU A 354 3.80 -16.80 10.37
N ARG A 355 4.41 -17.62 9.51
CA ARG A 355 3.75 -18.74 8.84
C ARG A 355 3.25 -19.74 9.88
N GLU A 356 4.06 -20.05 10.89
CA GLU A 356 3.70 -20.96 11.98
C GLU A 356 2.49 -20.43 12.77
N SER A 357 2.51 -19.17 13.19
CA SER A 357 1.39 -18.54 13.90
C SER A 357 0.07 -18.61 13.11
N GLU A 358 0.12 -18.41 11.78
CA GLU A 358 -1.09 -18.49 10.94
C GLU A 358 -1.61 -19.92 10.79
N ILE A 359 -0.71 -20.90 10.68
CA ILE A 359 -1.07 -22.33 10.61
C ILE A 359 -1.74 -22.75 11.94
N GLU A 360 -1.18 -22.33 13.07
CA GLU A 360 -1.78 -22.57 14.39
C GLU A 360 -3.16 -21.93 14.52
N ALA A 361 -3.31 -20.67 14.11
CA ALA A 361 -4.59 -19.97 14.13
C ALA A 361 -5.63 -20.68 13.26
N GLN A 362 -5.25 -21.14 12.06
CA GLN A 362 -6.14 -21.87 11.17
C GLN A 362 -6.59 -23.21 11.78
N ALA A 363 -5.66 -23.95 12.41
CA ALA A 363 -5.97 -25.22 13.06
C ALA A 363 -6.98 -25.05 14.21
N ARG A 364 -6.91 -23.94 14.96
CA ARG A 364 -7.84 -23.65 16.06
C ARG A 364 -9.27 -23.41 15.59
N VAL A 365 -9.45 -22.70 14.48
CA VAL A 365 -10.77 -22.42 13.91
C VAL A 365 -11.35 -23.64 13.19
N ALA A 366 -10.50 -24.51 12.65
CA ALA A 366 -10.93 -25.74 11.99
C ALA A 366 -11.29 -26.90 12.94
N ALA A 367 -10.86 -26.85 14.20
CA ALA A 367 -11.20 -27.88 15.18
C ALA A 367 -12.72 -27.86 15.42
N PRO A 368 -13.43 -29.01 15.31
CA PRO A 368 -14.84 -29.07 15.67
C PRO A 368 -14.98 -28.51 17.08
N LEU A 369 -15.93 -27.60 17.29
CA LEU A 369 -16.35 -27.19 18.63
C LEU A 369 -16.80 -28.47 19.34
N GLY A 370 -15.89 -29.09 20.08
CA GLY A 370 -16.16 -30.31 20.81
C GLY A 370 -17.36 -30.05 21.69
N THR A 371 -18.35 -30.94 21.59
CA THR A 371 -19.53 -31.01 22.44
C THR A 371 -19.08 -30.98 23.90
N GLY A 372 -19.07 -29.79 24.49
CA GLY A 372 -18.77 -29.52 25.89
C GLY A 372 -20.02 -29.07 26.60
#